data_AF-A0A257PM52-F1
#
_entry.id   AF-A0A257PM52-F1
#
_cell.length_a   1.000
_cell.length_b   1.000
_cell.length_c   1.000
_cell.angle_alpha   90.00
_cell.angle_beta   90.00
_cell.angle_gamma   90.00
#
_symmetry.space_group_name_H-M   'P 1'
#
loop_
_entity.id
_entity.type
_entity.pdbx_description
1 polymer ?
#
loop_
_entity_poly.entity_id
_entity_poly.type
_entity_poly.pdbx_seq_one_letter_code
_entity_poly.pdbx_strand_id
1 'polypeptide(L)'
;MSGSTTLTWLGGGDNLASDPNDWSPTGTPAPGDTLLLNTGTINLVGDILAGSTVSVDNHQADVGINVTGNATLNLLEGSPEPANATVDVAITAGSTLALTAFVALSTLLTNGGTIAFDGTNTFAAFKTVFDDDLTGSGTIQLSSGNAAGENMEINGAVGSGLTFQIQSGASDADLIIDKPQDFAGLIKLTPVPVTLGHIEFAGLHATNATLSNGILQLYDGNTLVDTVRFDNANQAVQLEQAAQGVFLTAGTSNDLGTLSGTAIPLSTQGTTANFTVQDETSGQSYSSAGSSYTGPVPGLTSEFVVNTSDIINVTANTPNVFIEVAPSPGGQPPSQCGINVSAVNGNNVLDGYANSNFYTGGKGTDQFYEDTRTLTQNSWSTIVNFHSGDNVTLWGVTPSDFSLNWIGDTYGAPGATGLTGVLVPAKAGQPDVGITLAGYTTNDFTNGKIVLSYGETQAQGGVPGSTYLSIHAT
;
A
#
# COMPACT_ATOMS: atom_id res chain seq x y z
N MET A 1 -12.64 -37.04 -24.62
CA MET A 1 -11.47 -36.14 -24.54
C MET A 1 -10.48 -36.66 -25.56
N SER A 2 -10.26 -35.92 -26.65
CA SER A 2 -9.08 -36.15 -27.50
C SER A 2 -7.84 -35.98 -26.62
N GLY A 3 -6.85 -36.86 -26.78
CA GLY A 3 -5.57 -36.66 -26.09
C GLY A 3 -4.91 -35.39 -26.63
N SER A 4 -4.33 -34.58 -25.75
CA SER A 4 -3.45 -33.48 -26.15
C SER A 4 -2.24 -34.06 -26.88
N THR A 5 -1.88 -33.45 -28.01
CA THR A 5 -0.68 -33.79 -28.77
C THR A 5 0.31 -32.64 -28.78
N THR A 6 1.60 -32.97 -28.88
CA THR A 6 2.66 -31.98 -29.08
C THR A 6 3.00 -31.93 -30.57
N LEU A 7 2.88 -30.75 -31.18
CA LEU A 7 3.18 -30.52 -32.60
C LEU A 7 4.34 -29.53 -32.72
N THR A 8 5.37 -29.84 -33.50
CA THR A 8 6.50 -28.94 -33.77
C THR A 8 6.34 -28.27 -35.13
N TRP A 9 6.44 -26.94 -35.17
CA TRP A 9 6.44 -26.16 -36.40
C TRP A 9 7.67 -26.48 -37.23
N LEU A 10 7.45 -26.89 -38.48
CA LEU A 10 8.49 -27.18 -39.46
C LEU A 10 8.75 -26.00 -40.42
N GLY A 11 7.81 -25.05 -40.49
CA GLY A 11 7.77 -24.02 -41.53
C GLY A 11 7.14 -24.51 -42.83
N GLY A 12 6.69 -23.57 -43.67
CA GLY A 12 5.92 -23.86 -44.89
C GLY A 12 5.96 -22.72 -45.90
N GLY A 13 5.36 -22.93 -47.08
CA GLY A 13 5.40 -21.96 -48.17
C GLY A 13 4.57 -20.69 -47.92
N ASP A 14 3.45 -20.82 -47.19
CA ASP A 14 2.53 -19.73 -46.83
C ASP A 14 2.46 -19.46 -45.32
N ASN A 15 3.20 -20.25 -44.53
CA ASN A 15 3.30 -20.17 -43.07
C ASN A 15 1.95 -20.27 -42.33
N LEU A 16 0.91 -20.86 -42.92
CA LEU A 16 -0.40 -20.93 -42.26
C LEU A 16 -0.43 -22.02 -41.18
N ALA A 17 -0.71 -21.65 -39.93
CA ALA A 17 -0.85 -22.61 -38.83
C ALA A 17 -1.93 -23.68 -39.06
N SER A 18 -2.85 -23.43 -40.00
CA SER A 18 -3.88 -24.37 -40.44
C SER A 18 -3.36 -25.53 -41.29
N ASP A 19 -2.21 -25.38 -41.95
CA ASP A 19 -1.69 -26.42 -42.85
C ASP A 19 -1.10 -27.58 -42.02
N PRO A 20 -1.72 -28.78 -42.05
CA PRO A 20 -1.21 -29.92 -41.28
C PRO A 20 0.20 -30.35 -41.71
N ASN A 21 0.66 -29.99 -42.90
CA ASN A 21 1.98 -30.37 -43.42
C ASN A 21 3.11 -29.53 -42.82
N ASP A 22 2.79 -28.38 -42.23
CA ASP A 22 3.76 -27.49 -41.59
C ASP A 22 4.05 -27.91 -40.13
N TRP A 23 3.47 -29.02 -39.67
CA TRP A 23 3.62 -29.56 -38.31
C TRP A 23 4.23 -30.96 -38.28
N SER A 24 4.96 -31.28 -37.21
CA SER A 24 5.49 -32.61 -36.90
C SER A 24 5.07 -33.09 -35.50
N PRO A 25 4.41 -34.25 -35.36
CA PRO A 25 3.87 -35.08 -36.44
C PRO A 25 2.84 -34.32 -37.29
N THR A 26 2.67 -34.72 -38.55
CA THR A 26 1.70 -34.10 -39.47
C THR A 26 0.29 -34.12 -38.89
N GLY A 27 -0.34 -32.95 -38.79
CA GLY A 27 -1.67 -32.79 -38.21
C GLY A 27 -2.05 -31.33 -38.07
N THR A 28 -3.34 -31.02 -38.16
CA THR A 28 -3.84 -29.67 -37.87
C THR A 28 -3.92 -29.50 -36.35
N PRO A 29 -3.40 -28.39 -35.79
CA PRO A 29 -3.58 -28.07 -34.38
C PRO A 29 -5.04 -28.14 -33.94
N ALA A 30 -5.28 -28.74 -32.78
CA ALA A 30 -6.57 -28.80 -32.13
C ALA A 30 -6.52 -28.14 -30.73
N PRO A 31 -7.67 -27.68 -30.19
CA PRO A 31 -7.73 -27.14 -28.83
C PRO A 31 -7.13 -28.08 -27.80
N GLY A 32 -6.23 -27.56 -26.96
CA GLY A 32 -5.50 -28.31 -25.93
C GLY A 32 -4.19 -28.94 -26.39
N ASP A 33 -3.83 -28.86 -27.68
CA ASP A 33 -2.49 -29.23 -28.14
C ASP A 33 -1.41 -28.28 -27.61
N THR A 34 -0.18 -28.79 -27.54
CA THR A 34 1.04 -28.00 -27.28
C THR A 34 1.79 -27.80 -28.60
N LEU A 35 1.94 -26.57 -29.05
CA LEU A 35 2.61 -26.24 -30.31
C LEU A 35 4.00 -25.72 -30.01
N LEU A 36 5.04 -26.38 -30.52
CA LEU A 36 6.43 -26.01 -30.35
C LEU A 36 6.92 -25.26 -31.58
N LEU A 37 7.30 -24.00 -31.41
CA LEU A 37 7.89 -23.18 -32.47
C LEU A 37 9.36 -22.95 -32.13
N ASN A 38 10.28 -23.51 -32.94
CA ASN A 38 11.72 -23.41 -32.66
C ASN A 38 12.42 -22.34 -33.52
N THR A 39 11.91 -22.08 -34.74
CA THR A 39 12.42 -21.09 -35.71
C THR A 39 11.34 -20.73 -36.74
N GLY A 40 11.50 -19.60 -37.43
CA GLY A 40 10.71 -19.24 -38.63
C GLY A 40 9.51 -18.34 -38.35
N THR A 41 8.62 -18.23 -39.33
CA THR A 41 7.40 -17.42 -39.21
C THR A 41 6.15 -18.31 -39.21
N ILE A 42 5.18 -18.02 -38.36
CA ILE A 42 3.86 -18.66 -38.34
C ILE A 42 2.75 -17.61 -38.45
N ASN A 43 1.73 -17.89 -39.25
CA ASN A 43 0.55 -17.07 -39.45
C ASN A 43 -0.64 -17.72 -38.74
N LEU A 44 -1.15 -17.04 -37.70
CA LEU A 44 -2.33 -17.40 -36.93
C LEU A 44 -3.53 -16.62 -37.47
N VAL A 45 -4.53 -17.33 -37.99
CA VAL A 45 -5.74 -16.73 -38.57
C VAL A 45 -6.99 -17.27 -37.90
N GLY A 46 -7.82 -16.36 -37.38
CA GLY A 46 -9.09 -16.70 -36.71
C GLY A 46 -8.88 -17.42 -35.38
N ASP A 47 -9.79 -18.34 -35.06
CA ASP A 47 -9.80 -19.07 -33.77
C ASP A 47 -9.01 -20.38 -33.83
N ILE A 48 -8.06 -20.50 -34.76
CA ILE A 48 -7.45 -21.79 -35.09
C ILE A 48 -6.67 -22.43 -33.93
N LEU A 49 -6.22 -21.60 -32.99
CA LEU A 49 -5.51 -22.02 -31.79
C LEU A 49 -6.32 -21.81 -30.50
N ALA A 50 -7.64 -21.61 -30.59
CA ALA A 50 -8.45 -21.35 -29.41
C ALA A 50 -8.31 -22.50 -28.38
N GLY A 51 -7.70 -22.19 -27.24
CA GLY A 51 -7.43 -23.14 -26.16
C GLY A 51 -6.19 -24.02 -26.34
N SER A 52 -5.35 -23.78 -27.35
CA SER A 52 -4.03 -24.42 -27.52
C SER A 52 -2.93 -23.55 -26.90
N THR A 53 -1.84 -24.18 -26.48
CA THR A 53 -0.65 -23.49 -25.93
C THR A 53 0.44 -23.49 -26.98
N VAL A 54 1.01 -22.32 -27.30
CA VAL A 54 2.15 -22.22 -28.23
C VAL A 54 3.40 -21.95 -27.40
N SER A 55 4.22 -22.96 -27.22
CA SER A 55 5.52 -22.80 -26.58
C SER A 55 6.58 -22.50 -27.64
N VAL A 56 7.36 -21.47 -27.34
CA VAL A 56 8.47 -20.98 -28.15
C VAL A 56 9.72 -21.48 -27.39
N ASP A 57 10.23 -22.67 -27.78
CA ASP A 57 11.33 -23.38 -27.09
C ASP A 57 12.65 -23.32 -27.88
N ASN A 58 13.77 -23.11 -27.17
CA ASN A 58 15.17 -23.20 -27.63
C ASN A 58 15.54 -22.34 -28.88
N HIS A 59 15.51 -21.02 -28.72
CA HIS A 59 15.66 -20.06 -29.82
C HIS A 59 17.12 -19.67 -30.06
N GLN A 60 17.70 -20.22 -31.12
CA GLN A 60 18.96 -19.71 -31.70
C GLN A 60 18.70 -18.74 -32.87
N ALA A 61 17.45 -18.45 -33.21
CA ALA A 61 17.05 -17.59 -34.33
C ALA A 61 15.74 -16.84 -34.04
N ASP A 62 15.50 -15.76 -34.78
CA ASP A 62 14.28 -14.95 -34.68
C ASP A 62 13.03 -15.75 -35.06
N VAL A 63 11.95 -15.53 -34.30
CA VAL A 63 10.64 -16.12 -34.55
C VAL A 63 9.62 -15.02 -34.79
N GLY A 64 8.90 -15.16 -35.91
CA GLY A 64 7.80 -14.26 -36.28
C GLY A 64 6.45 -14.92 -36.05
N ILE A 65 5.55 -14.29 -35.30
CA ILE A 65 4.17 -14.75 -35.12
C ILE A 65 3.25 -13.66 -35.64
N ASN A 66 2.57 -13.91 -36.77
CA ASN A 66 1.58 -12.99 -37.30
C ASN A 66 0.19 -13.41 -36.83
N VAL A 67 -0.53 -12.51 -36.16
CA VAL A 67 -1.86 -12.79 -35.61
C VAL A 67 -2.93 -11.97 -36.33
N THR A 68 -3.97 -12.65 -36.80
CA THR A 68 -5.19 -12.04 -37.37
C THR A 68 -6.43 -12.64 -36.71
N GLY A 69 -7.36 -11.81 -36.22
CA GLY A 69 -8.58 -12.25 -35.52
C GLY A 69 -8.44 -12.33 -34.00
N ASN A 70 -9.11 -13.27 -33.34
CA ASN A 70 -9.12 -13.43 -31.88
C ASN A 70 -8.27 -14.62 -31.44
N ALA A 71 -6.97 -14.60 -31.75
CA ALA A 71 -6.10 -15.70 -31.35
C ALA A 71 -5.68 -15.57 -29.88
N THR A 72 -5.88 -16.63 -29.10
CA THR A 72 -5.24 -16.77 -27.79
C THR A 72 -3.87 -17.40 -27.98
N LEU A 73 -2.82 -16.77 -27.45
CA LEU A 73 -1.45 -17.27 -27.54
C LEU A 73 -0.88 -17.39 -26.13
N ASN A 74 -0.82 -18.60 -25.60
CA ASN A 74 -0.11 -18.83 -24.35
C ASN A 74 1.35 -19.17 -24.67
N LEU A 75 2.21 -18.15 -24.62
CA LEU A 75 3.65 -18.28 -24.80
C LEU A 75 4.30 -18.78 -23.50
N LEU A 76 4.89 -19.97 -23.56
CA LEU A 76 5.78 -20.50 -22.53
C LEU A 76 7.17 -20.61 -23.13
N GLU A 77 8.12 -19.83 -22.62
CA GLU A 77 9.52 -19.95 -23.01
C GLU A 77 10.16 -21.16 -22.32
N GLY A 78 10.81 -22.01 -23.11
CA GLY A 78 11.58 -23.15 -22.62
C GLY A 78 13.05 -22.77 -22.38
N SER A 79 13.57 -23.15 -21.19
CA SER A 79 14.97 -23.12 -20.73
C SER A 79 15.80 -21.82 -20.92
N PRO A 80 16.49 -21.31 -19.87
CA PRO A 80 17.06 -19.95 -19.83
C PRO A 80 18.40 -19.69 -20.59
N GLU A 81 18.60 -20.12 -21.84
CA GLU A 81 19.81 -19.79 -22.66
C GLU A 81 19.56 -19.99 -24.18
N PRO A 82 20.05 -19.15 -25.14
CA PRO A 82 20.94 -17.98 -25.00
C PRO A 82 20.35 -16.61 -25.43
N ALA A 83 21.04 -15.56 -24.98
CA ALA A 83 20.67 -14.15 -24.82
C ALA A 83 20.37 -13.25 -26.05
N ASN A 84 19.94 -13.74 -27.23
CA ASN A 84 19.81 -12.83 -28.41
C ASN A 84 18.64 -13.11 -29.37
N ALA A 85 17.66 -13.95 -29.03
CA ALA A 85 16.52 -14.16 -29.93
C ALA A 85 15.53 -12.99 -29.86
N THR A 86 14.96 -12.59 -30.99
CA THR A 86 13.81 -11.67 -31.02
C THR A 86 12.54 -12.47 -31.31
N VAL A 87 11.49 -12.25 -30.52
CA VAL A 87 10.14 -12.72 -30.83
C VAL A 87 9.35 -11.54 -31.36
N ASP A 88 9.16 -11.50 -32.68
CA ASP A 88 8.36 -10.48 -33.36
C ASP A 88 6.92 -10.97 -33.47
N VAL A 89 5.99 -10.28 -32.81
CA VAL A 89 4.56 -10.61 -32.86
C VAL A 89 3.80 -9.48 -33.57
N ALA A 90 3.54 -9.64 -34.86
CA ALA A 90 2.73 -8.68 -35.59
C ALA A 90 1.24 -9.02 -35.42
N ILE A 91 0.46 -8.11 -34.85
CA ILE A 91 -0.97 -8.31 -34.61
C ILE A 91 -1.73 -7.39 -35.54
N THR A 92 -2.62 -7.94 -36.36
CA THR A 92 -3.36 -7.13 -37.33
C THR A 92 -4.34 -6.21 -36.62
N ALA A 93 -4.44 -4.95 -37.06
CA ALA A 93 -5.37 -3.96 -36.49
C ALA A 93 -6.79 -4.54 -36.28
N GLY A 94 -7.32 -4.40 -35.06
CA GLY A 94 -8.62 -4.94 -34.65
C GLY A 94 -8.60 -6.41 -34.19
N SER A 95 -7.42 -7.04 -34.12
CA SER A 95 -7.21 -8.37 -33.54
C SER A 95 -6.78 -8.27 -32.09
N THR A 96 -7.04 -9.32 -31.30
CA THR A 96 -6.61 -9.40 -29.90
C THR A 96 -5.67 -10.58 -29.69
N LEU A 97 -4.50 -10.34 -29.10
CA LEU A 97 -3.59 -11.35 -28.60
C LEU A 97 -3.75 -11.49 -27.08
N ALA A 98 -4.23 -12.63 -26.60
CA ALA A 98 -4.29 -12.88 -25.15
C ALA A 98 -3.04 -13.62 -24.67
N LEU A 99 -2.29 -13.00 -23.75
CA LEU A 99 -1.12 -13.57 -23.07
C LEU A 99 -1.49 -13.90 -21.61
N THR A 100 -1.15 -15.10 -21.15
CA THR A 100 -1.41 -15.54 -19.78
C THR A 100 -0.18 -16.26 -19.22
N ALA A 101 0.34 -15.79 -18.09
CA ALA A 101 1.52 -16.37 -17.45
C ALA A 101 2.79 -16.36 -18.33
N PHE A 102 2.91 -15.36 -19.21
CA PHE A 102 4.05 -15.19 -20.09
C PHE A 102 5.31 -14.84 -19.30
N VAL A 103 6.41 -15.50 -19.62
CA VAL A 103 7.74 -15.12 -19.15
C VAL A 103 8.57 -14.83 -20.39
N ALA A 104 8.92 -13.56 -20.61
CA ALA A 104 9.91 -13.18 -21.62
C ALA A 104 11.29 -13.12 -20.97
N LEU A 105 12.21 -13.91 -21.51
CA LEU A 105 13.65 -13.82 -21.30
C LEU A 105 14.35 -13.26 -22.54
N SER A 106 13.60 -12.61 -23.46
CA SER A 106 14.08 -12.08 -24.75
C SER A 106 13.29 -10.83 -25.19
N THR A 107 13.68 -10.21 -26.32
CA THR A 107 12.97 -9.05 -26.87
C THR A 107 11.61 -9.47 -27.41
N LEU A 108 10.54 -8.86 -26.90
CA LEU A 108 9.19 -8.94 -27.48
C LEU A 108 8.89 -7.62 -28.18
N LEU A 109 8.74 -7.67 -29.50
CA LEU A 109 8.26 -6.55 -30.30
C LEU A 109 6.86 -6.88 -30.79
N THR A 110 5.91 -5.97 -30.53
CA THR A 110 4.53 -6.14 -30.98
C THR A 110 4.09 -4.94 -31.81
N ASN A 111 3.34 -5.17 -32.89
CA ASN A 111 2.93 -4.11 -33.83
C ASN A 111 1.54 -4.35 -34.44
N GLY A 112 0.63 -3.40 -34.18
CA GLY A 112 -0.80 -3.36 -34.49
C GLY A 112 -1.73 -4.05 -33.45
N GLY A 113 -3.02 -3.68 -33.44
CA GLY A 113 -4.05 -4.43 -32.69
C GLY A 113 -4.08 -4.20 -31.18
N THR A 114 -4.52 -5.21 -30.43
CA THR A 114 -4.69 -5.16 -28.97
C THR A 114 -4.04 -6.38 -28.31
N ILE A 115 -3.31 -6.20 -27.22
CA ILE A 115 -2.80 -7.28 -26.38
C ILE A 115 -3.60 -7.31 -25.08
N ALA A 116 -4.18 -8.46 -24.75
CA ALA A 116 -4.84 -8.69 -23.49
C ALA A 116 -3.91 -9.46 -22.55
N PHE A 117 -3.47 -8.83 -21.46
CA PHE A 117 -2.73 -9.51 -20.41
C PHE A 117 -3.67 -9.97 -19.30
N ASP A 118 -3.68 -11.29 -19.07
CA ASP A 118 -4.40 -11.91 -17.96
C ASP A 118 -3.42 -12.66 -17.05
N GLY A 119 -3.71 -12.69 -15.74
CA GLY A 119 -2.80 -13.29 -14.75
C GLY A 119 -1.50 -12.51 -14.55
N THR A 120 -0.42 -13.18 -14.14
CA THR A 120 0.88 -12.55 -13.87
C THR A 120 1.85 -12.87 -15.01
N ASN A 121 2.36 -11.85 -15.69
CA ASN A 121 3.31 -11.97 -16.79
C ASN A 121 4.63 -11.33 -16.36
N THR A 122 5.77 -11.99 -16.57
CA THR A 122 7.08 -11.54 -16.11
C THR A 122 7.96 -11.22 -17.31
N PHE A 123 8.55 -10.03 -17.30
CA PHE A 123 9.52 -9.62 -18.31
C PHE A 123 10.89 -9.49 -17.63
N ALA A 124 11.88 -10.16 -18.20
CA ALA A 124 13.25 -10.13 -17.73
C ALA A 124 14.21 -10.03 -18.94
N ALA A 125 15.28 -9.28 -18.74
CA ALA A 125 16.55 -9.34 -19.49
C ALA A 125 16.72 -8.47 -20.75
N PHE A 126 15.67 -7.95 -21.39
CA PHE A 126 15.79 -7.28 -22.70
C PHE A 126 14.78 -6.15 -22.97
N LYS A 127 15.10 -5.30 -23.96
CA LYS A 127 14.19 -4.31 -24.53
C LYS A 127 12.84 -4.94 -24.87
N THR A 128 11.75 -4.37 -24.36
CA THR A 128 10.39 -4.77 -24.74
C THR A 128 9.65 -3.53 -25.22
N VAL A 129 9.12 -3.56 -26.44
CA VAL A 129 8.34 -2.45 -27.01
C VAL A 129 6.95 -2.93 -27.37
N PHE A 130 5.95 -2.27 -26.80
CA PHE A 130 4.55 -2.48 -27.14
C PHE A 130 4.07 -1.32 -28.03
N ASP A 131 4.00 -1.53 -29.34
CA ASP A 131 3.35 -0.58 -30.26
C ASP A 131 1.81 -0.67 -30.24
N ASP A 132 1.27 -1.53 -29.38
CA ASP A 132 -0.13 -1.96 -29.36
C ASP A 132 -0.90 -1.48 -28.14
N ASP A 133 -2.22 -1.41 -28.27
CA ASP A 133 -3.09 -1.13 -27.13
C ASP A 133 -3.08 -2.33 -26.17
N LEU A 134 -2.78 -2.08 -24.90
CA LEU A 134 -2.74 -3.08 -23.84
C LEU A 134 -4.07 -3.06 -23.06
N THR A 135 -4.70 -4.21 -22.90
CA THR A 135 -5.97 -4.39 -22.17
C THR A 135 -5.89 -5.62 -21.26
N GLY A 136 -6.96 -5.93 -20.53
CA GLY A 136 -7.02 -7.08 -19.62
C GLY A 136 -7.01 -6.68 -18.15
N SER A 137 -6.73 -7.66 -17.27
CA SER A 137 -6.79 -7.50 -15.81
C SER A 137 -5.55 -8.03 -15.08
N GLY A 138 -4.48 -8.32 -15.82
CA GLY A 138 -3.27 -8.94 -15.31
C GLY A 138 -2.28 -7.99 -14.64
N THR A 139 -1.27 -8.60 -14.02
CA THR A 139 -0.04 -7.94 -13.55
C THR A 139 1.09 -8.21 -14.54
N ILE A 140 1.75 -7.15 -14.97
CA ILE A 140 2.98 -7.16 -15.76
C ILE A 140 4.12 -6.87 -14.77
N GLN A 141 4.91 -7.89 -14.46
CA GLN A 141 6.06 -7.80 -13.57
C GLN A 141 7.31 -7.42 -14.35
N LEU A 142 7.90 -6.30 -13.98
CA LEU A 142 9.17 -5.80 -14.46
C LEU A 142 10.22 -6.21 -13.43
N SER A 143 10.99 -7.26 -13.74
CA SER A 143 12.00 -7.83 -12.83
C SER A 143 13.42 -7.41 -13.21
N SER A 144 14.39 -7.72 -12.35
CA SER A 144 15.82 -7.31 -12.33
C SER A 144 16.67 -7.64 -13.57
N GLY A 145 16.03 -7.89 -14.71
CA GLY A 145 16.71 -8.25 -15.95
C GLY A 145 17.12 -7.05 -16.80
N ASN A 146 16.67 -5.82 -16.55
CA ASN A 146 17.09 -4.71 -17.40
C ASN A 146 18.52 -4.18 -17.14
N ALA A 147 19.38 -5.04 -16.59
CA ALA A 147 20.74 -4.71 -16.18
C ALA A 147 21.67 -4.30 -17.33
N ALA A 148 21.18 -4.31 -18.58
CA ALA A 148 21.91 -3.92 -19.77
C ALA A 148 21.56 -2.50 -20.29
N GLY A 149 20.64 -1.77 -19.66
CA GLY A 149 20.27 -0.43 -20.15
C GLY A 149 19.04 -0.34 -21.05
N GLU A 150 18.19 -1.37 -21.13
CA GLU A 150 17.22 -1.54 -22.23
C GLU A 150 15.75 -1.40 -21.84
N ASN A 151 15.27 -0.18 -21.70
CA ASN A 151 13.91 0.20 -21.25
C ASN A 151 12.74 -0.66 -21.80
N MET A 152 11.75 -0.96 -20.95
CA MET A 152 10.40 -1.33 -21.44
C MET A 152 9.71 -0.06 -21.94
N GLU A 153 9.11 -0.11 -23.11
CA GLU A 153 8.50 1.04 -23.79
C GLU A 153 7.07 0.70 -24.21
N ILE A 154 6.12 1.60 -23.90
CA ILE A 154 4.71 1.45 -24.24
C ILE A 154 4.27 2.62 -25.12
N ASN A 155 3.98 2.31 -26.38
CA ASN A 155 3.57 3.28 -27.39
C ASN A 155 2.05 3.28 -27.63
N GLY A 156 1.34 2.22 -27.22
CA GLY A 156 -0.12 2.11 -27.28
C GLY A 156 -0.86 2.59 -26.02
N ALA A 157 -2.19 2.56 -26.06
CA ALA A 157 -3.03 2.88 -24.90
C ALA A 157 -2.99 1.73 -23.87
N VAL A 158 -3.21 2.01 -22.58
CA VAL A 158 -3.22 1.00 -21.52
C VAL A 158 -4.53 1.03 -20.75
N GLY A 159 -5.21 -0.11 -20.67
CA GLY A 159 -6.46 -0.28 -19.96
C GLY A 159 -6.31 -0.29 -18.43
N SER A 160 -7.35 0.16 -17.72
CA SER A 160 -7.32 0.35 -16.26
C SER A 160 -7.32 -0.92 -15.41
N GLY A 161 -7.45 -2.09 -16.02
CA GLY A 161 -7.36 -3.38 -15.34
C GLY A 161 -5.91 -3.87 -15.16
N LEU A 162 -4.95 -3.28 -15.86
CA LEU A 162 -3.55 -3.72 -15.82
C LEU A 162 -2.77 -3.10 -14.66
N THR A 163 -1.87 -3.90 -14.08
CA THR A 163 -0.91 -3.46 -13.06
C THR A 163 0.52 -3.69 -13.54
N PHE A 164 1.34 -2.64 -13.58
CA PHE A 164 2.76 -2.69 -13.88
C PHE A 164 3.53 -2.75 -12.56
N GLN A 165 3.98 -3.94 -12.17
CA GLN A 165 4.71 -4.14 -10.93
C GLN A 165 6.22 -4.06 -11.18
N ILE A 166 6.86 -3.01 -10.66
CA ILE A 166 8.31 -2.83 -10.74
C ILE A 166 8.96 -3.48 -9.52
N GLN A 167 9.88 -4.43 -9.75
CA GLN A 167 10.60 -5.17 -8.70
C GLN A 167 11.99 -4.57 -8.45
N SER A 168 12.66 -4.99 -7.37
CA SER A 168 14.02 -4.54 -7.03
C SER A 168 15.07 -5.09 -7.99
N GLY A 169 16.11 -4.28 -8.24
CA GLY A 169 17.36 -4.74 -8.87
C GLY A 169 17.49 -4.50 -10.37
N ALA A 170 16.64 -3.68 -10.99
CA ALA A 170 16.85 -3.17 -12.35
C ALA A 170 17.68 -1.86 -12.28
N SER A 171 18.63 -1.66 -13.20
CA SER A 171 19.66 -0.60 -13.08
C SER A 171 19.44 0.62 -13.99
N ASP A 172 18.60 0.54 -15.02
CA ASP A 172 18.49 1.56 -16.07
C ASP A 172 17.05 1.49 -16.63
N ALA A 173 16.37 2.64 -16.79
CA ALA A 173 14.90 2.82 -16.88
C ALA A 173 13.99 1.57 -16.85
N ASP A 174 13.07 1.57 -15.90
CA ASP A 174 12.18 0.44 -15.71
C ASP A 174 10.97 0.49 -16.66
N LEU A 175 10.53 1.69 -17.07
CA LEU A 175 9.33 1.87 -17.88
C LEU A 175 9.29 3.24 -18.58
N ILE A 176 9.07 3.25 -19.90
CA ILE A 176 8.77 4.42 -20.73
C ILE A 176 7.31 4.33 -21.19
N ILE A 177 6.58 5.44 -21.04
CA ILE A 177 5.20 5.59 -21.47
C ILE A 177 5.13 6.75 -22.48
N ASP A 178 4.96 6.42 -23.75
CA ASP A 178 5.01 7.39 -24.86
C ASP A 178 3.73 8.20 -25.05
N LYS A 179 2.60 7.66 -24.58
CA LYS A 179 1.29 8.34 -24.56
C LYS A 179 0.70 8.36 -23.15
N PRO A 180 1.24 9.17 -22.22
CA PRO A 180 0.81 9.17 -20.83
C PRO A 180 -0.69 9.38 -20.63
N GLN A 181 -1.33 10.23 -21.46
CA GLN A 181 -2.78 10.49 -21.41
C GLN A 181 -3.65 9.27 -21.74
N ASP A 182 -3.11 8.27 -22.45
CA ASP A 182 -3.80 7.04 -22.80
C ASP A 182 -3.42 5.89 -21.83
N PHE A 183 -2.62 6.17 -20.79
CA PHE A 183 -2.20 5.19 -19.79
C PHE A 183 -3.16 5.18 -18.59
N ALA A 184 -4.10 4.21 -18.54
CA ALA A 184 -5.03 4.05 -17.41
C ALA A 184 -4.58 3.00 -16.37
N GLY A 185 -3.44 2.35 -16.60
CA GLY A 185 -2.90 1.27 -15.76
C GLY A 185 -2.50 1.73 -14.34
N LEU A 186 -2.30 0.75 -13.45
CA LEU A 186 -1.73 0.97 -12.11
C LEU A 186 -0.23 0.70 -12.13
N ILE A 187 0.58 1.67 -11.70
CA ILE A 187 2.01 1.44 -11.45
C ILE A 187 2.18 1.01 -10.00
N LYS A 188 2.80 -0.15 -9.75
CA LYS A 188 3.04 -0.69 -8.42
C LYS A 188 4.53 -0.81 -8.15
N LEU A 189 5.00 -0.06 -7.16
CA LEU A 189 6.39 -0.15 -6.72
C LEU A 189 6.51 -1.19 -5.60
N THR A 190 7.30 -2.24 -5.83
CA THR A 190 7.58 -3.23 -4.79
C THR A 190 8.34 -2.53 -3.63
N PRO A 191 8.02 -2.79 -2.35
CA PRO A 191 8.68 -2.14 -1.22
C PRO A 191 10.21 -2.34 -1.19
N VAL A 192 10.89 -1.31 -0.68
CA VAL A 192 12.35 -1.10 -0.59
C VAL A 192 13.09 -2.21 0.18
N PRO A 193 14.39 -2.45 -0.14
CA PRO A 193 15.22 -1.66 -1.07
C PRO A 193 15.05 -2.01 -2.54
N VAL A 194 14.34 -1.13 -3.25
CA VAL A 194 14.27 -1.07 -4.71
C VAL A 194 15.16 0.10 -5.11
N THR A 195 16.13 -0.17 -5.96
CA THR A 195 16.69 0.85 -6.85
C THR A 195 15.72 0.97 -8.00
N LEU A 196 14.86 1.99 -7.98
CA LEU A 196 14.09 2.37 -9.18
C LEU A 196 15.07 3.08 -10.11
N GLY A 197 15.20 2.64 -11.36
CA GLY A 197 15.95 3.36 -12.37
C GLY A 197 15.28 4.70 -12.64
N HIS A 198 14.18 4.66 -13.39
CA HIS A 198 13.17 5.70 -13.48
C HIS A 198 11.94 5.18 -14.24
N ILE A 199 10.84 5.92 -14.14
CA ILE A 199 9.70 5.81 -15.06
C ILE A 199 9.65 7.11 -15.87
N GLU A 200 9.66 7.02 -17.20
CA GLU A 200 9.56 8.16 -18.11
C GLU A 200 8.15 8.30 -18.67
N PHE A 201 7.60 9.50 -18.57
CA PHE A 201 6.38 9.93 -19.25
C PHE A 201 6.78 10.79 -20.46
N ALA A 202 7.03 10.14 -21.59
CA ALA A 202 7.66 10.78 -22.74
C ALA A 202 6.73 11.82 -23.38
N GLY A 203 7.32 12.93 -23.85
CA GLY A 203 6.59 14.05 -24.44
C GLY A 203 5.72 14.86 -23.46
N LEU A 204 5.57 14.42 -22.21
CA LEU A 204 4.82 15.14 -21.20
C LEU A 204 5.62 16.34 -20.66
N HIS A 205 4.94 17.46 -20.50
CA HIS A 205 5.48 18.64 -19.85
C HIS A 205 4.69 18.90 -18.56
N ALA A 206 5.38 18.90 -17.43
CA ALA A 206 4.82 19.26 -16.13
C ALA A 206 5.80 20.15 -15.35
N THR A 207 5.27 21.19 -14.73
CA THR A 207 6.02 22.11 -13.87
C THR A 207 5.78 21.89 -12.39
N ASN A 208 4.73 21.14 -12.03
CA ASN A 208 4.40 20.77 -10.65
C ASN A 208 3.70 19.40 -10.63
N ALA A 209 3.71 18.74 -9.49
CA ALA A 209 2.99 17.48 -9.31
C ALA A 209 2.41 17.35 -7.90
N THR A 210 1.35 16.55 -7.79
CA THR A 210 0.79 16.15 -6.51
C THR A 210 0.61 14.64 -6.45
N LEU A 211 1.17 14.00 -5.43
CA LEU A 211 0.93 12.59 -5.12
C LEU A 211 0.06 12.51 -3.86
N SER A 212 -1.14 11.95 -4.00
CA SER A 212 -2.09 11.78 -2.89
C SER A 212 -2.97 10.56 -3.12
N ASN A 213 -3.19 9.75 -2.07
CA ASN A 213 -4.05 8.55 -2.11
C ASN A 213 -3.75 7.61 -3.29
N GLY A 214 -2.47 7.43 -3.63
CA GLY A 214 -2.07 6.58 -4.77
C GLY A 214 -2.41 7.16 -6.14
N ILE A 215 -2.58 8.49 -6.25
CA ILE A 215 -2.79 9.19 -7.51
C ILE A 215 -1.72 10.25 -7.66
N LEU A 216 -0.89 10.11 -8.70
CA LEU A 216 0.05 11.13 -9.15
C LEU A 216 -0.66 12.01 -10.18
N GLN A 217 -0.87 13.27 -9.85
CA GLN A 217 -1.40 14.28 -10.76
C GLN A 217 -0.26 15.19 -11.21
N LEU A 218 -0.13 15.37 -12.52
CA LEU A 218 0.93 16.15 -13.15
C LEU A 218 0.33 17.44 -13.72
N TYR A 219 0.96 18.59 -13.45
CA TYR A 219 0.45 19.90 -13.81
C TYR A 219 1.46 20.72 -14.60
N ASP A 220 1.00 21.40 -15.65
CA ASP A 220 1.72 22.51 -16.30
C ASP A 220 1.11 23.85 -15.85
N GLY A 221 1.87 24.58 -15.04
CA GLY A 221 1.36 25.65 -14.19
C GLY A 221 0.25 25.14 -13.26
N ASN A 222 -0.99 25.56 -13.52
CA ASN A 222 -2.18 25.16 -12.79
C ASN A 222 -3.09 24.22 -13.60
N THR A 223 -2.67 23.81 -14.79
CA THR A 223 -3.47 22.96 -15.68
C THR A 223 -3.07 21.51 -15.46
N LEU A 224 -4.02 20.66 -15.08
CA LEU A 224 -3.79 19.21 -15.02
C LEU A 224 -3.49 18.71 -16.44
N VAL A 225 -2.29 18.14 -16.64
CA VAL A 225 -1.88 17.58 -17.93
C VAL A 225 -1.99 16.07 -17.97
N ASP A 226 -1.89 15.41 -16.81
CA ASP A 226 -2.03 13.96 -16.72
C ASP A 226 -2.35 13.46 -15.30
N THR A 227 -2.83 12.22 -15.18
CA THR A 227 -3.10 11.54 -13.92
C THR A 227 -2.75 10.05 -14.02
N VAL A 228 -1.85 9.61 -13.15
CA VAL A 228 -1.33 8.24 -13.12
C VAL A 228 -1.62 7.60 -11.77
N ARG A 229 -2.05 6.34 -11.78
CA ARG A 229 -2.35 5.58 -10.55
C ARG A 229 -1.10 4.87 -10.04
N PHE A 230 -0.88 4.97 -8.73
CA PHE A 230 0.26 4.40 -8.02
C PHE A 230 -0.19 3.57 -6.81
N ASP A 231 0.33 2.35 -6.70
CA ASP A 231 0.28 1.56 -5.47
C ASP A 231 1.65 1.67 -4.79
N ASN A 232 1.63 2.00 -3.49
CA ASN A 232 2.80 2.27 -2.62
C ASN A 232 3.40 3.70 -2.71
N ALA A 233 2.54 4.73 -2.60
CA ALA A 233 2.92 6.16 -2.55
C ALA A 233 3.78 6.59 -1.34
N ASN A 234 4.12 5.67 -0.44
CA ASN A 234 4.94 5.94 0.74
C ASN A 234 6.46 5.95 0.44
N GLN A 235 6.87 5.60 -0.79
CA GLN A 235 8.25 5.75 -1.21
C GLN A 235 8.57 7.21 -1.56
N ALA A 236 9.77 7.66 -1.18
CA ALA A 236 10.29 8.98 -1.55
C ALA A 236 10.63 9.01 -3.05
N VAL A 237 9.59 9.15 -3.88
CA VAL A 237 9.77 9.39 -5.31
C VAL A 237 10.05 10.86 -5.57
N GLN A 238 10.96 11.15 -6.50
CA GLN A 238 11.24 12.49 -7.01
C GLN A 238 10.76 12.60 -8.45
N LEU A 239 10.33 13.79 -8.84
CA LEU A 239 9.96 14.09 -10.21
C LEU A 239 10.97 15.07 -10.81
N GLU A 240 11.38 14.79 -12.03
CA GLU A 240 12.34 15.62 -12.78
C GLU A 240 11.78 15.89 -14.18
N GLN A 241 11.82 17.14 -14.62
CA GLN A 241 11.47 17.50 -16.01
C GLN A 241 12.75 17.56 -16.83
N ALA A 242 12.83 16.78 -17.91
CA ALA A 242 13.88 16.93 -18.92
C ALA A 242 13.28 17.28 -20.29
N ALA A 243 14.14 17.38 -21.32
CA ALA A 243 13.71 17.70 -22.68
C ALA A 243 12.85 16.60 -23.32
N GLN A 244 13.03 15.36 -22.86
CA GLN A 244 12.34 14.17 -23.36
C GLN A 244 10.96 13.95 -22.70
N GLY A 245 10.77 14.43 -21.47
CA GLY A 245 9.54 14.21 -20.72
C GLY A 245 9.68 14.45 -19.22
N VAL A 246 8.74 13.91 -18.46
CA VAL A 246 8.76 13.90 -16.99
C VAL A 246 9.26 12.54 -16.51
N PHE A 247 10.18 12.55 -15.56
CA PHE A 247 10.81 11.36 -14.99
C PHE A 247 10.39 11.19 -13.53
N LEU A 248 10.02 9.98 -13.14
CA LEU A 248 9.82 9.58 -11.75
C LEU A 248 11.00 8.71 -11.29
N THR A 249 11.71 9.15 -10.26
CA THR A 249 12.94 8.51 -9.75
C THR A 249 12.80 8.18 -8.26
N ALA A 250 13.61 7.26 -7.71
CA ALA A 250 13.61 6.95 -6.26
C ALA A 250 14.43 7.94 -5.41
N GLY A 251 14.74 9.13 -5.96
CA GLY A 251 15.31 10.25 -5.20
C GLY A 251 16.78 10.19 -4.80
N THR A 252 17.52 9.14 -5.18
CA THR A 252 18.99 9.06 -4.98
C THR A 252 19.74 8.51 -6.18
N SER A 253 19.15 8.54 -7.39
CA SER A 253 19.86 8.02 -8.57
C SER A 253 21.02 8.95 -8.93
N ASN A 254 22.23 8.57 -8.48
CA ASN A 254 23.48 9.22 -8.87
C ASN A 254 23.92 8.81 -10.29
N ASP A 255 23.17 7.93 -10.95
CA ASP A 255 23.52 7.32 -12.24
C ASP A 255 22.85 7.99 -13.46
N LEU A 256 22.04 9.04 -13.26
CA LEU A 256 21.39 9.78 -14.34
C LEU A 256 22.36 10.73 -15.09
N GLY A 257 23.61 10.33 -15.29
CA GLY A 257 24.79 11.14 -15.67
C GLY A 257 24.71 12.06 -16.91
N THR A 258 23.55 12.28 -17.53
CA THR A 258 23.34 13.25 -18.61
C THR A 258 21.95 13.91 -18.65
N LEU A 259 20.98 13.52 -17.81
CA LEU A 259 19.67 14.18 -17.79
C LEU A 259 19.74 15.43 -16.91
N SER A 260 20.11 16.56 -17.51
CA SER A 260 20.03 17.88 -16.88
C SER A 260 18.56 18.31 -16.76
N GLY A 261 17.79 17.65 -15.90
CA GLY A 261 16.39 17.98 -15.64
C GLY A 261 16.23 19.03 -14.53
N THR A 262 15.12 19.78 -14.57
CA THR A 262 14.70 20.61 -13.44
C THR A 262 13.87 19.74 -12.51
N ALA A 263 14.28 19.61 -11.24
CA ALA A 263 13.47 18.94 -10.23
C ALA A 263 12.08 19.62 -10.17
N ILE A 264 11.04 18.84 -10.45
CA ILE A 264 9.66 19.27 -10.30
C ILE A 264 9.36 19.22 -8.80
N PRO A 265 8.91 20.32 -8.18
CA PRO A 265 8.45 20.28 -6.81
C PRO A 265 7.34 19.23 -6.72
N LEU A 266 7.58 18.13 -6.04
CA LEU A 266 6.50 17.24 -5.66
C LEU A 266 5.88 17.84 -4.41
N SER A 267 4.89 18.70 -4.59
CA SER A 267 4.00 19.01 -3.49
C SER A 267 3.20 17.75 -3.25
N THR A 268 3.59 16.90 -2.29
CA THR A 268 2.60 16.03 -1.68
C THR A 268 1.53 16.98 -1.18
N GLN A 269 0.39 17.05 -1.86
CA GLN A 269 -0.78 17.68 -1.29
C GLN A 269 -1.09 16.77 -0.11
N GLY A 270 -0.49 17.12 1.03
CA GLY A 270 -0.77 16.46 2.27
C GLY A 270 -2.28 16.49 2.36
N THR A 271 -2.90 15.31 2.28
CA THR A 271 -4.10 15.07 3.05
C THR A 271 -3.80 15.73 4.39
N THR A 272 -4.55 16.77 4.74
CA THR A 272 -4.25 17.57 5.93
C THR A 272 -4.03 16.57 7.05
N ALA A 273 -2.79 16.47 7.53
CA ALA A 273 -2.41 15.34 8.35
C ALA A 273 -3.18 15.47 9.65
N ASN A 274 -4.18 14.60 9.83
CA ASN A 274 -5.04 14.60 10.99
C ASN A 274 -4.24 14.33 12.28
N PHE A 275 -3.05 13.74 12.16
CA PHE A 275 -2.19 13.37 13.27
C PHE A 275 -0.72 13.71 12.97
N THR A 276 -0.03 14.20 13.99
CA THR A 276 1.44 14.25 14.04
C THR A 276 1.90 13.20 15.04
N VAL A 277 2.83 12.35 14.60
CA VAL A 277 3.32 11.22 15.38
C VAL A 277 4.82 11.36 15.59
N GLN A 278 5.25 11.25 16.85
CA GLN A 278 6.64 11.12 17.24
C GLN A 278 6.83 9.73 17.84
N ASP A 279 7.69 8.94 17.22
CA ASP A 279 8.19 7.70 17.78
C ASP A 279 9.45 8.03 18.59
N GLU A 280 9.36 7.92 19.91
CA GLU A 280 10.46 8.21 20.83
C GLU A 280 11.46 7.05 20.88
N THR A 281 11.06 5.83 20.51
CA THR A 281 11.97 4.69 20.44
C THR A 281 12.96 4.87 19.29
N SER A 282 12.47 5.26 18.11
CA SER A 282 13.29 5.44 16.91
C SER A 282 13.79 6.87 16.69
N GLY A 283 13.21 7.85 17.40
CA GLY A 283 13.48 9.28 17.23
C GLY A 283 12.87 9.88 15.95
N GLN A 284 11.99 9.14 15.25
CA GLN A 284 11.37 9.59 14.01
C GLN A 284 10.08 10.36 14.24
N SER A 285 9.88 11.43 13.47
CA SER A 285 8.60 12.14 13.40
C SER A 285 7.97 11.94 12.03
N TYR A 286 6.65 11.75 11.98
CA TYR A 286 5.90 11.72 10.73
C TYR A 286 4.50 12.29 10.90
N SER A 287 3.85 12.55 9.77
CA SER A 287 2.48 13.01 9.69
C SER A 287 1.59 11.89 9.15
N SER A 288 0.41 11.72 9.72
CA SER A 288 -0.56 10.69 9.30
C SER A 288 -1.93 11.31 9.09
N ALA A 289 -2.60 10.91 8.01
CA ALA A 289 -4.00 11.23 7.79
C ALA A 289 -4.94 10.36 8.66
N GLY A 290 -4.44 9.25 9.20
CA GLY A 290 -5.26 8.21 9.81
C GLY A 290 -6.27 7.58 8.85
N SER A 291 -7.26 6.89 9.42
CA SER A 291 -8.38 6.28 8.70
C SER A 291 -9.70 7.01 9.03
N SER A 292 -10.76 6.75 8.27
CA SER A 292 -12.11 7.17 8.69
C SER A 292 -12.58 6.30 9.84
N TYR A 293 -13.15 6.90 10.89
CA TYR A 293 -13.67 6.14 12.01
C TYR A 293 -14.94 5.39 11.62
N THR A 294 -14.97 4.08 11.83
CA THR A 294 -16.16 3.22 11.59
C THR A 294 -16.66 2.50 12.84
N GLY A 295 -16.10 2.84 14.00
CA GLY A 295 -16.44 2.21 15.27
C GLY A 295 -17.80 2.66 15.83
N PRO A 296 -18.17 2.15 17.02
CA PRO A 296 -19.49 2.35 17.60
C PRO A 296 -19.73 3.74 18.21
N VAL A 297 -18.69 4.57 18.39
CA VAL A 297 -18.83 5.89 19.02
C VAL A 297 -19.32 6.92 18.00
N PRO A 298 -20.56 7.42 18.12
CA PRO A 298 -21.10 8.35 17.14
C PRO A 298 -20.38 9.70 17.18
N GLY A 299 -20.23 10.33 16.02
CA GLY A 299 -19.68 11.69 15.89
C GLY A 299 -18.18 11.76 15.66
N LEU A 300 -17.44 10.68 15.87
CA LEU A 300 -16.03 10.58 15.47
C LEU A 300 -15.91 10.47 13.95
N THR A 301 -14.93 11.17 13.38
CA THR A 301 -14.72 11.24 11.92
C THR A 301 -13.44 10.57 11.45
N SER A 302 -12.43 10.51 12.31
CA SER A 302 -11.11 9.96 11.96
C SER A 302 -10.52 9.15 13.09
N GLU A 303 -9.67 8.19 12.75
CA GLU A 303 -8.99 7.34 13.70
C GLU A 303 -7.51 7.18 13.40
N PHE A 304 -6.71 7.07 14.46
CA PHE A 304 -5.33 6.63 14.42
C PHE A 304 -5.19 5.43 15.35
N VAL A 305 -5.01 4.25 14.77
CA VAL A 305 -4.84 3.00 15.52
C VAL A 305 -3.47 2.44 15.15
N VAL A 306 -2.61 2.26 16.15
CA VAL A 306 -1.29 1.66 15.96
C VAL A 306 -1.06 0.53 16.95
N ASN A 307 -0.60 -0.60 16.43
CA ASN A 307 -0.17 -1.75 17.20
C ASN A 307 1.36 -1.78 17.24
N THR A 308 1.97 -1.40 18.35
CA THR A 308 3.43 -1.27 18.48
C THR A 308 3.92 -1.53 19.90
N SER A 309 5.19 -1.89 20.04
CA SER A 309 5.90 -1.89 21.33
C SER A 309 6.62 -0.57 21.60
N ASP A 310 6.64 0.35 20.63
CA ASP A 310 7.38 1.60 20.70
C ASP A 310 6.66 2.64 21.55
N ILE A 311 7.43 3.58 22.09
CA ILE A 311 6.91 4.70 22.86
C ILE A 311 6.45 5.76 21.85
N ILE A 312 5.14 5.89 21.69
CA ILE A 312 4.55 6.78 20.69
C ILE A 312 3.89 7.98 21.35
N ASN A 313 4.19 9.17 20.81
CA ASN A 313 3.52 10.42 21.10
C ASN A 313 2.66 10.84 19.90
N VAL A 314 1.34 10.89 20.08
CA VAL A 314 0.37 11.27 19.03
C VAL A 314 -0.25 12.61 19.37
N THR A 315 -0.23 13.55 18.44
CA THR A 315 -0.96 14.82 18.52
C THR A 315 -2.02 14.89 17.43
N ALA A 316 -3.27 15.17 17.79
CA ALA A 316 -4.34 15.40 16.82
C ALA A 316 -4.31 16.83 16.25
N ASN A 317 -4.55 16.94 14.96
CA ASN A 317 -4.66 18.19 14.20
C ASN A 317 -6.08 18.41 13.65
N THR A 318 -6.98 17.44 13.83
CA THR A 318 -8.41 17.53 13.49
C THR A 318 -9.28 17.14 14.70
N PRO A 319 -10.49 17.72 14.87
CA PRO A 319 -11.41 17.34 15.95
C PRO A 319 -12.08 15.97 15.71
N ASN A 320 -12.75 15.46 16.76
CA ASN A 320 -13.60 14.27 16.72
C ASN A 320 -12.83 13.00 16.32
N VAL A 321 -11.72 12.73 17.01
CA VAL A 321 -10.83 11.61 16.69
C VAL A 321 -10.91 10.46 17.69
N PHE A 322 -10.64 9.25 17.19
CA PHE A 322 -10.27 8.09 17.99
C PHE A 322 -8.75 7.87 17.87
N ILE A 323 -8.02 7.82 18.97
CA ILE A 323 -6.59 7.50 18.97
C ILE A 323 -6.37 6.30 19.88
N GLU A 324 -5.84 5.21 19.34
CA GLU A 324 -5.47 4.00 20.07
C GLU A 324 -3.99 3.66 19.83
N VAL A 325 -3.25 3.52 20.92
CA VAL A 325 -1.86 3.03 20.92
C VAL A 325 -1.83 1.73 21.71
N ALA A 326 -1.93 0.61 21.01
CA ALA A 326 -2.03 -0.72 21.59
C ALA A 326 -0.77 -1.56 21.29
N PRO A 327 -0.50 -2.65 22.04
CA PRO A 327 0.50 -3.62 21.65
C PRO A 327 0.09 -4.38 20.39
N SER A 328 1.09 -4.86 19.65
CA SER A 328 0.89 -5.97 18.71
C SER A 328 0.23 -7.17 19.42
N PRO A 329 -0.64 -7.95 18.74
CA PRO A 329 -1.24 -9.13 19.34
C PRO A 329 -0.20 -10.07 19.96
N GLY A 330 -0.31 -10.32 21.28
CA GLY A 330 0.66 -11.13 22.05
C GLY A 330 1.98 -10.40 22.41
N GLY A 331 2.13 -9.16 21.99
CA GLY A 331 3.24 -8.27 22.34
C GLY A 331 3.08 -7.64 23.73
N GLN A 332 4.16 -7.02 24.20
CA GLN A 332 4.12 -6.21 25.43
C GLN A 332 3.52 -4.84 25.11
N PRO A 333 2.62 -4.31 25.97
CA PRO A 333 2.09 -2.96 25.82
C PRO A 333 3.23 -1.94 25.85
N PRO A 334 3.17 -0.90 24.99
CA PRO A 334 4.17 0.16 25.02
C PRO A 334 4.09 0.88 26.36
N SER A 335 5.23 1.33 26.87
CA SER A 335 5.28 2.08 28.14
C SER A 335 5.32 3.58 27.85
N GLN A 336 4.56 4.39 28.58
CA GLN A 336 4.72 5.86 28.62
C GLN A 336 4.34 6.57 27.31
N CYS A 337 3.28 6.15 26.64
CA CYS A 337 2.79 6.85 25.45
C CYS A 337 2.13 8.18 25.82
N GLY A 338 2.20 9.13 24.89
CA GLY A 338 1.56 10.43 24.98
C GLY A 338 0.45 10.58 23.95
N ILE A 339 -0.74 11.01 24.36
CA ILE A 339 -1.82 11.34 23.42
C ILE A 339 -2.34 12.74 23.72
N ASN A 340 -2.29 13.63 22.73
CA ASN A 340 -2.57 15.05 22.88
C ASN A 340 -3.63 15.51 21.88
N VAL A 341 -4.75 16.00 22.39
CA VAL A 341 -5.83 16.62 21.60
C VAL A 341 -6.06 18.09 21.99
N SER A 342 -5.14 18.72 22.73
CA SER A 342 -5.27 20.10 23.24
C SER A 342 -5.39 21.19 22.17
N ALA A 343 -4.88 20.92 20.96
CA ALA A 343 -4.93 21.86 19.83
C ALA A 343 -6.26 21.80 19.06
N VAL A 344 -7.08 20.78 19.30
CA VAL A 344 -8.33 20.54 18.57
C VAL A 344 -9.54 20.66 19.50
N ASN A 345 -10.70 20.89 18.90
CA ASN A 345 -11.99 20.89 19.60
C ASN A 345 -12.68 19.52 19.39
N GLY A 346 -13.95 19.40 19.76
CA GLY A 346 -14.78 18.24 19.45
C GLY A 346 -14.67 17.15 20.50
N ASN A 347 -15.33 16.02 20.22
CA ASN A 347 -15.39 14.91 21.17
C ASN A 347 -14.33 13.88 20.79
N ASN A 348 -13.27 13.73 21.59
CA ASN A 348 -12.18 12.82 21.24
C ASN A 348 -12.18 11.60 22.17
N VAL A 349 -11.61 10.50 21.69
CA VAL A 349 -11.41 9.28 22.47
C VAL A 349 -9.93 8.92 22.40
N LEU A 350 -9.31 8.83 23.58
CA LEU A 350 -7.88 8.59 23.74
C LEU A 350 -7.69 7.29 24.52
N ASP A 351 -7.09 6.30 23.86
CA ASP A 351 -6.81 4.98 24.42
C ASP A 351 -5.32 4.67 24.29
N GLY A 352 -4.58 4.86 25.37
CA GLY A 352 -3.17 4.46 25.48
C GLY A 352 -3.01 3.00 25.91
N TYR A 353 -4.10 2.22 25.90
CA TYR A 353 -4.16 0.83 26.34
C TYR A 353 -3.73 0.67 27.82
N ALA A 354 -2.88 -0.31 28.11
CA ALA A 354 -2.32 -0.60 29.42
C ALA A 354 -1.00 0.19 29.66
N ASN A 355 -0.49 0.17 30.89
CA ASN A 355 0.67 0.92 31.40
C ASN A 355 0.42 2.42 31.67
N SER A 356 1.46 3.10 32.17
CA SER A 356 1.48 4.55 32.34
C SER A 356 1.33 5.28 31.02
N ASN A 357 0.39 6.22 30.95
CA ASN A 357 0.17 7.10 29.81
C ASN A 357 0.11 8.58 30.22
N PHE A 358 0.40 9.47 29.27
CA PHE A 358 0.23 10.91 29.46
C PHE A 358 -0.80 11.45 28.46
N TYR A 359 -1.98 11.80 28.97
CA TYR A 359 -3.08 12.30 28.15
C TYR A 359 -3.20 13.82 28.30
N THR A 360 -3.46 14.51 27.19
CA THR A 360 -3.79 15.95 27.20
C THR A 360 -5.10 16.19 26.47
N GLY A 361 -6.13 16.56 27.23
CA GLY A 361 -7.46 16.93 26.73
C GLY A 361 -7.49 18.22 25.92
N GLY A 362 -8.54 18.32 25.12
CA GLY A 362 -8.93 19.38 24.21
C GLY A 362 -9.80 20.42 24.87
N LYS A 363 -10.69 21.02 24.07
CA LYS A 363 -11.73 21.97 24.54
C LYS A 363 -13.15 21.38 24.49
N GLY A 364 -13.33 20.26 23.81
CA GLY A 364 -14.61 19.56 23.72
C GLY A 364 -14.67 18.39 24.69
N THR A 365 -15.64 17.50 24.57
CA THR A 365 -15.82 16.42 25.55
C THR A 365 -14.95 15.21 25.22
N ASP A 366 -13.94 14.97 26.04
CA ASP A 366 -12.98 13.90 25.81
C ASP A 366 -13.27 12.65 26.67
N GLN A 367 -12.95 11.48 26.11
CA GLN A 367 -12.98 10.19 26.79
C GLN A 367 -11.56 9.64 26.87
N PHE A 368 -11.11 9.32 28.08
CA PHE A 368 -9.80 8.75 28.34
C PHE A 368 -9.97 7.29 28.79
N TYR A 369 -9.33 6.35 28.11
CA TYR A 369 -9.40 4.93 28.43
C TYR A 369 -8.06 4.41 28.96
N GLU A 370 -8.15 3.51 29.94
CA GLU A 370 -7.01 2.75 30.45
C GLU A 370 -7.48 1.32 30.73
N ASP A 371 -6.83 0.34 30.12
CA ASP A 371 -7.19 -1.07 30.28
C ASP A 371 -6.34 -1.74 31.36
N THR A 372 -6.93 -1.98 32.54
CA THR A 372 -6.21 -2.55 33.68
C THR A 372 -6.19 -4.08 33.66
N ARG A 373 -6.88 -4.73 32.71
CA ARG A 373 -7.06 -6.19 32.69
C ARG A 373 -5.80 -6.95 32.29
N THR A 374 -4.89 -6.29 31.58
CA THR A 374 -3.68 -6.90 31.01
C THR A 374 -2.38 -6.42 31.65
N LEU A 375 -2.47 -5.64 32.74
CA LEU A 375 -1.30 -5.10 33.43
C LEU A 375 -0.41 -6.20 34.03
N THR A 376 0.89 -6.08 33.76
CA THR A 376 1.94 -6.94 34.34
C THR A 376 2.82 -6.18 35.33
N GLN A 377 2.72 -4.86 35.37
CA GLN A 377 3.48 -3.95 36.24
C GLN A 377 2.59 -2.80 36.71
N ASN A 378 3.01 -2.12 37.77
CA ASN A 378 2.29 -0.95 38.26
C ASN A 378 2.21 0.10 37.15
N SER A 379 1.03 0.70 36.98
CA SER A 379 0.79 1.73 36.00
C SER A 379 0.44 3.04 36.69
N TRP A 380 0.70 4.14 36.00
CA TRP A 380 0.39 5.47 36.48
C TRP A 380 0.17 6.41 35.31
N SER A 381 -1.08 6.81 35.10
CA SER A 381 -1.46 7.73 34.03
C SER A 381 -1.69 9.14 34.55
N THR A 382 -1.35 10.15 33.75
CA THR A 382 -1.59 11.58 34.05
C THR A 382 -2.45 12.18 32.97
N ILE A 383 -3.54 12.85 33.37
CA ILE A 383 -4.45 13.54 32.46
C ILE A 383 -4.36 15.04 32.73
N VAL A 384 -4.01 15.79 31.69
CA VAL A 384 -3.96 17.26 31.67
C VAL A 384 -5.17 17.79 30.89
N ASN A 385 -5.62 18.99 31.26
CA ASN A 385 -6.80 19.65 30.68
C ASN A 385 -8.12 18.89 30.84
N PHE A 386 -8.23 18.03 31.86
CA PHE A 386 -9.50 17.39 32.20
C PHE A 386 -10.52 18.45 32.65
N HIS A 387 -11.71 18.50 32.07
CA HIS A 387 -12.72 19.52 32.38
C HIS A 387 -14.15 19.00 32.32
N SER A 388 -15.12 19.84 32.71
CA SER A 388 -16.55 19.49 32.67
C SER A 388 -16.95 18.87 31.32
N GLY A 389 -17.64 17.73 31.39
CA GLY A 389 -18.00 16.90 30.25
C GLY A 389 -17.10 15.68 30.07
N ASP A 390 -15.81 15.79 30.43
CA ASP A 390 -14.84 14.72 30.20
C ASP A 390 -15.07 13.52 31.10
N ASN A 391 -14.55 12.37 30.70
CA ASN A 391 -14.66 11.15 31.47
C ASN A 391 -13.44 10.24 31.29
N VAL A 392 -13.03 9.62 32.38
CA VAL A 392 -12.00 8.58 32.41
C VAL A 392 -12.69 7.25 32.66
N THR A 393 -12.39 6.23 31.85
CA THR A 393 -12.87 4.86 32.07
C THR A 393 -11.69 3.92 32.30
N LEU A 394 -11.64 3.34 33.49
CA LEU A 394 -10.66 2.33 33.89
C LEU A 394 -11.31 0.95 33.76
N TRP A 395 -10.91 0.18 32.74
CA TRP A 395 -11.52 -1.11 32.41
C TRP A 395 -10.99 -2.24 33.30
N GLY A 396 -11.86 -3.15 33.71
CA GLY A 396 -11.51 -4.29 34.56
C GLY A 396 -11.51 -3.99 36.06
N VAL A 397 -12.04 -2.84 36.47
CA VAL A 397 -12.05 -2.41 37.87
C VAL A 397 -13.42 -2.68 38.49
N THR A 398 -13.43 -3.36 39.64
CA THR A 398 -14.61 -3.54 40.49
C THR A 398 -14.29 -3.13 41.94
N PRO A 399 -15.30 -2.72 42.74
CA PRO A 399 -15.08 -2.43 44.16
C PRO A 399 -14.64 -3.64 45.00
N SER A 400 -14.84 -4.87 44.52
CA SER A 400 -14.39 -6.08 45.22
C SER A 400 -12.95 -6.45 44.88
N ASP A 401 -12.49 -6.10 43.68
CA ASP A 401 -11.15 -6.46 43.20
C ASP A 401 -10.12 -5.37 43.51
N PHE A 402 -10.56 -4.12 43.66
CA PHE A 402 -9.69 -2.98 43.93
C PHE A 402 -10.22 -2.08 45.05
N SER A 403 -9.30 -1.53 45.83
CA SER A 403 -9.54 -0.45 46.77
C SER A 403 -8.96 0.86 46.23
N LEU A 404 -9.80 1.83 45.95
CA LEU A 404 -9.36 3.17 45.52
C LEU A 404 -8.89 4.00 46.71
N ASN A 405 -7.63 4.43 46.69
CA ASN A 405 -7.02 5.30 47.70
C ASN A 405 -6.59 6.65 47.09
N TRP A 406 -7.19 7.74 47.55
CA TRP A 406 -6.75 9.09 47.17
C TRP A 406 -5.53 9.49 48.00
N ILE A 407 -4.37 9.54 47.37
CA ILE A 407 -3.09 9.71 48.06
C ILE A 407 -2.67 11.18 48.22
N GLY A 408 -3.29 12.10 47.50
CA GLY A 408 -3.11 13.53 47.67
C GLY A 408 -3.34 14.34 46.39
N ASP A 409 -3.06 15.64 46.50
CA ASP A 409 -3.35 16.66 45.46
C ASP A 409 -2.08 17.23 44.80
N THR A 410 -0.91 16.65 45.11
CA THR A 410 0.41 17.16 44.69
C THR A 410 1.25 16.12 43.95
N TYR A 411 0.64 14.99 43.57
CA TYR A 411 1.31 13.94 42.80
C TYR A 411 1.01 14.09 41.31
N GLY A 412 1.77 13.40 40.45
CA GLY A 412 1.69 13.51 39.00
C GLY A 412 3.05 13.75 38.34
N ALA A 413 3.06 13.83 37.02
CA ALA A 413 4.24 14.23 36.27
C ALA A 413 4.64 15.69 36.59
N PRO A 414 5.94 16.06 36.48
CA PRO A 414 6.38 17.43 36.68
C PRO A 414 5.61 18.43 35.81
N GLY A 415 5.01 19.45 36.42
CA GLY A 415 4.17 20.44 35.73
C GLY A 415 2.71 20.02 35.50
N ALA A 416 2.34 18.79 35.87
CA ALA A 416 1.01 18.21 35.71
C ALA A 416 0.55 17.50 36.99
N THR A 417 0.68 18.17 38.14
CA THR A 417 0.27 17.62 39.44
C THR A 417 -1.21 17.89 39.74
N GLY A 418 -1.85 17.02 40.51
CA GLY A 418 -3.22 17.25 40.96
C GLY A 418 -3.76 16.10 41.81
N LEU A 419 -5.09 15.93 41.76
CA LEU A 419 -5.80 14.88 42.46
C LEU A 419 -5.35 13.51 41.96
N THR A 420 -4.78 12.71 42.86
CA THR A 420 -4.21 11.41 42.51
C THR A 420 -4.84 10.28 43.31
N GLY A 421 -5.37 9.31 42.58
CA GLY A 421 -5.92 8.06 43.11
C GLY A 421 -5.05 6.88 42.73
N VAL A 422 -4.91 5.91 43.63
CA VAL A 422 -4.27 4.61 43.37
C VAL A 422 -5.27 3.51 43.68
N LEU A 423 -5.59 2.69 42.68
CA LEU A 423 -6.34 1.46 42.84
C LEU A 423 -5.37 0.36 43.29
N VAL A 424 -5.53 -0.07 44.54
CA VAL A 424 -4.74 -1.15 45.13
C VAL A 424 -5.53 -2.45 45.00
N PRO A 425 -5.01 -3.49 44.33
CA PRO A 425 -5.74 -4.72 44.12
C PRO A 425 -5.85 -5.56 45.41
N ALA A 426 -6.99 -6.23 45.59
CA ALA A 426 -7.22 -7.16 46.68
C ALA A 426 -6.41 -8.46 46.51
N LYS A 427 -6.10 -8.84 45.26
CA LYS A 427 -5.32 -10.03 44.93
C LYS A 427 -3.83 -9.73 44.96
N ALA A 428 -3.09 -10.46 45.80
CA ALA A 428 -1.63 -10.37 45.84
C ALA A 428 -1.01 -10.68 44.47
N GLY A 429 -0.04 -9.85 44.06
CA GLY A 429 0.68 -9.98 42.79
C GLY A 429 0.00 -9.35 41.58
N GLN A 430 -1.22 -8.80 41.74
CA GLN A 430 -1.79 -7.91 40.73
C GLN A 430 -1.16 -6.50 40.89
N PRO A 431 -0.91 -5.76 39.80
CA PRO A 431 -0.30 -4.43 39.91
C PRO A 431 -1.26 -3.32 40.35
N ASP A 432 -0.70 -2.27 40.94
CA ASP A 432 -1.42 -1.04 41.26
C ASP A 432 -1.71 -0.22 39.98
N VAL A 433 -2.81 0.53 40.00
CA VAL A 433 -3.18 1.46 38.92
C VAL A 433 -3.34 2.87 39.48
N GLY A 434 -2.42 3.76 39.11
CA GLY A 434 -2.44 5.17 39.48
C GLY A 434 -3.07 6.04 38.41
N ILE A 435 -3.88 7.01 38.81
CA ILE A 435 -4.40 8.06 37.92
C ILE A 435 -4.21 9.43 38.58
N THR A 436 -3.75 10.41 37.80
CA THR A 436 -3.66 11.81 38.22
C THR A 436 -4.50 12.69 37.32
N LEU A 437 -5.41 13.46 37.93
CA LEU A 437 -6.17 14.51 37.26
C LEU A 437 -5.52 15.86 37.57
N ALA A 438 -4.69 16.36 36.65
CA ALA A 438 -3.91 17.57 36.88
C ALA A 438 -4.84 18.78 37.13
N GLY A 439 -4.52 19.57 38.16
CA GLY A 439 -5.29 20.75 38.56
C GLY A 439 -6.56 20.49 39.39
N TYR A 440 -6.98 19.24 39.57
CA TYR A 440 -8.05 18.88 40.52
C TYR A 440 -7.49 18.68 41.94
N THR A 441 -8.38 18.69 42.91
CA THR A 441 -8.10 18.45 44.33
C THR A 441 -9.16 17.55 44.96
N THR A 442 -8.88 17.01 46.15
CA THR A 442 -9.85 16.24 46.94
C THR A 442 -11.13 16.99 47.25
N ASN A 443 -11.09 18.34 47.29
CA ASN A 443 -12.29 19.16 47.47
C ASN A 443 -13.28 19.05 46.30
N ASP A 444 -12.81 18.66 45.11
CA ASP A 444 -13.62 18.59 43.90
C ASP A 444 -14.62 17.41 43.88
N PHE A 445 -14.47 16.44 44.80
CA PHE A 445 -15.55 15.48 45.08
C PHE A 445 -16.72 16.14 45.81
N THR A 446 -16.42 16.94 46.82
CA THR A 446 -17.45 17.50 47.71
C THR A 446 -18.25 18.62 47.06
N ASN A 447 -17.64 19.33 46.11
CA ASN A 447 -18.32 20.39 45.35
C ASN A 447 -19.04 19.85 44.09
N GLY A 448 -18.99 18.54 43.85
CA GLY A 448 -19.67 17.85 42.77
C GLY A 448 -18.96 17.86 41.43
N LYS A 449 -17.83 18.55 41.29
CA LYS A 449 -17.08 18.63 40.01
C LYS A 449 -16.53 17.30 39.55
N ILE A 450 -16.27 16.35 40.45
CA ILE A 450 -15.90 14.98 40.10
C ILE A 450 -16.92 14.01 40.66
N VAL A 451 -17.40 13.11 39.79
CA VAL A 451 -18.30 12.01 40.15
C VAL A 451 -17.64 10.68 39.80
N LEU A 452 -17.69 9.75 40.75
CA LEU A 452 -17.21 8.36 40.57
C LEU A 452 -18.40 7.44 40.38
N SER A 453 -18.33 6.53 39.43
CA SER A 453 -19.33 5.47 39.27
C SER A 453 -18.68 4.17 38.83
N TYR A 454 -19.18 3.05 39.34
CA TYR A 454 -18.80 1.72 38.85
C TYR A 454 -19.90 1.20 37.94
N GLY A 455 -19.51 0.47 36.90
CA GLY A 455 -20.46 -0.11 35.96
C GLY A 455 -19.96 -1.39 35.32
N GLU A 456 -20.83 -1.97 34.51
CA GLU A 456 -20.53 -3.10 33.64
C GLU A 456 -21.18 -2.81 32.29
N THR A 457 -20.43 -3.05 31.21
CA THR A 457 -20.99 -2.97 29.85
C THR A 457 -21.96 -4.14 29.62
N GLN A 458 -22.86 -3.97 28.65
CA GLN A 458 -23.75 -5.07 28.30
C GLN A 458 -22.96 -6.20 27.63
N ALA A 459 -23.29 -7.44 28.00
CA ALA A 459 -22.79 -8.60 27.27
C ALA A 459 -23.31 -8.56 25.83
N GLN A 460 -22.41 -8.76 24.85
CA GLN A 460 -22.74 -8.71 23.43
C GLN A 460 -22.15 -9.91 22.70
N GLY A 461 -22.96 -10.58 21.87
CA GLY A 461 -22.49 -11.72 21.07
C GLY A 461 -21.98 -12.92 21.87
N GLY A 462 -22.43 -13.09 23.12
CA GLY A 462 -21.94 -14.13 24.02
C GLY A 462 -20.64 -13.79 24.74
N VAL A 463 -20.07 -12.61 24.51
CA VAL A 463 -18.94 -12.07 25.28
C VAL A 463 -19.50 -11.42 26.56
N PRO A 464 -18.98 -11.77 27.75
CA PRO A 464 -19.37 -11.12 29.01
C PRO A 464 -19.16 -9.60 28.97
N GLY A 465 -19.93 -8.89 29.79
CA GLY A 465 -19.71 -7.48 30.03
C GLY A 465 -18.31 -7.22 30.61
N SER A 466 -17.74 -6.07 30.28
CA SER A 466 -16.54 -5.54 30.91
C SER A 466 -16.93 -4.60 32.04
N THR A 467 -16.44 -4.88 33.25
CA THR A 467 -16.56 -3.99 34.41
C THR A 467 -15.65 -2.78 34.26
N TYR A 468 -16.02 -1.67 34.88
CA TYR A 468 -15.22 -0.45 34.85
C TYR A 468 -15.49 0.47 36.06
N LEU A 469 -14.51 1.33 36.32
CA LEU A 469 -14.66 2.56 37.10
C LEU A 469 -14.67 3.75 36.13
N SER A 470 -15.69 4.60 36.23
CA SER A 470 -15.78 5.87 35.53
C SER A 470 -15.54 7.04 36.48
N ILE A 471 -14.72 8.00 36.05
CA ILE A 471 -14.44 9.26 36.72
C ILE A 471 -14.89 10.38 35.78
N HIS A 472 -16.00 11.05 36.11
CA HIS A 472 -16.60 12.07 35.25
C HIS A 472 -16.45 13.46 35.87
N ALA A 473 -16.06 14.43 35.04
CA ALA A 473 -16.05 15.85 35.42
C ALA A 473 -17.37 16.53 35.05
N THR A 474 -17.97 17.26 36.00
CA THR A 474 -19.28 17.92 35.84
C THR A 474 -19.21 19.42 35.67
#